data_AF-A0A3B8M1E0-F1
#
_entry.id   AF-A0A3B8M1E0-F1
#
_cell.length_a   1.000
_cell.length_b   1.000
_cell.length_c   1.000
_cell.angle_alpha   90.00
_cell.angle_beta   90.00
_cell.angle_gamma   90.00
#
_symmetry.space_group_name_H-M   'P 1'
#
loop_
_entity.id
_entity.type
_entity.pdbx_description
1 polymer ?
#
loop_
_entity_poly.entity_id
_entity_poly.type
_entity_poly.pdbx_seq_one_letter_code
_entity_poly.pdbx_strand_id
1 'polypeptide(L)'
;MFPSRSPRTFLASLLITWIITGPQPLPAERPPNIVVILADDMGYGDVQAINRNSRIPTPHLNRLADQGVSFTDAHTPSAVCTPTRYGLLTGRYCWRSRLKSGVLNGYGTPLIEPDRPTIASFLKSHGYHTGIVGKWHLGLDFTRLPLPGKPS
;
A
#
# COMPACT_ATOMS: atom_id res chain seq x y z
N MET A 1 13.27 66.16 -25.88
CA MET A 1 12.17 65.73 -26.77
C MET A 1 11.99 64.22 -26.60
N PHE A 2 11.12 63.81 -25.67
CA PHE A 2 10.88 62.39 -25.40
C PHE A 2 9.79 61.86 -26.35
N PRO A 3 10.03 60.78 -27.11
CA PRO A 3 9.03 60.26 -28.02
C PRO A 3 7.85 59.67 -27.26
N SER A 4 6.65 60.17 -27.56
CA SER A 4 5.36 59.66 -27.10
C SER A 4 5.18 58.21 -27.53
N ARG A 5 5.42 57.24 -26.64
CA ARG A 5 5.10 55.83 -26.88
C ARG A 5 3.59 55.61 -26.76
N SER A 6 3.00 54.92 -27.72
CA SER A 6 1.55 54.71 -27.78
C SER A 6 1.05 53.84 -26.62
N PRO A 7 -0.13 54.12 -26.02
CA PRO A 7 -0.66 53.36 -24.88
C PRO A 7 -0.82 51.85 -25.16
N ARG A 8 -0.95 51.47 -26.43
CA ARG A 8 -1.00 50.07 -26.89
C ARG A 8 0.33 49.32 -26.72
N THR A 9 1.46 50.00 -26.90
CA THR A 9 2.78 49.38 -26.71
C THR A 9 3.11 49.18 -25.23
N PHE A 10 2.64 50.07 -24.34
CA PHE A 10 2.80 49.92 -22.89
C PHE A 10 1.99 48.75 -22.30
N LEU A 11 0.73 48.59 -22.73
CA LEU A 11 -0.14 47.49 -22.30
C LEU A 11 0.37 46.12 -22.75
N ALA A 12 0.89 46.03 -23.98
CA ALA A 12 1.48 44.78 -24.49
C ALA A 12 2.72 44.36 -23.71
N SER A 13 3.60 45.30 -23.34
CA SER A 13 4.76 45.01 -22.49
C SER A 13 4.37 44.60 -21.06
N LEU A 14 3.32 45.19 -20.47
CA LEU A 14 2.83 44.80 -19.14
C LEU A 14 2.27 43.38 -19.10
N LEU A 15 1.56 42.96 -20.15
CA LEU A 15 1.05 41.58 -20.29
C LEU A 15 2.18 40.55 -20.46
N ILE A 16 3.21 40.88 -21.26
CA ILE A 16 4.37 40.00 -21.44
C ILE A 16 5.16 39.86 -20.13
N THR A 17 5.34 40.95 -19.37
CA THR A 17 5.99 40.88 -18.06
C THR A 17 5.18 40.02 -17.07
N TRP A 18 3.85 40.15 -17.05
CA TRP A 18 2.98 39.35 -16.17
C TRP A 18 3.01 37.84 -16.49
N ILE A 19 3.18 37.47 -17.77
CA ILE A 19 3.34 36.06 -18.17
C ILE A 19 4.69 35.50 -17.73
N ILE A 20 5.75 36.31 -17.74
CA ILE A 20 7.12 35.86 -17.39
C ILE A 20 7.36 35.87 -15.87
N THR A 21 6.73 36.78 -15.13
CA THR A 21 6.89 36.91 -13.65
C THR A 21 5.67 36.49 -12.84
N GLY A 22 4.61 36.02 -13.48
CA GLY A 22 3.45 35.47 -12.79
C GLY A 22 3.83 34.26 -11.93
N PRO A 23 3.04 33.97 -10.87
CA PRO A 23 3.30 32.85 -9.97
C PRO A 23 3.36 31.56 -10.77
N GLN A 24 4.55 30.96 -10.80
CA GLN A 24 4.72 29.63 -11.37
C GLN A 24 3.93 28.66 -10.50
N PRO A 25 3.14 27.75 -11.09
CA PRO A 25 2.55 26.67 -10.31
C PRO A 25 3.68 25.95 -9.60
N LEU A 26 3.58 25.82 -8.27
CA LEU A 26 4.49 24.96 -7.54
C LEU A 26 4.44 23.57 -8.20
N PRO A 27 5.59 22.90 -8.43
CA PRO A 27 5.58 21.54 -8.92
C PRO A 27 4.64 20.74 -8.03
N ALA A 28 3.61 20.14 -8.62
CA ALA A 28 2.72 19.27 -7.86
C ALA A 28 3.58 18.20 -7.20
N GLU A 29 3.65 18.23 -5.87
CA GLU A 29 4.44 17.24 -5.12
C GLU A 29 3.94 15.86 -5.53
N ARG A 30 4.86 15.04 -6.04
CA ARG A 30 4.52 13.68 -6.40
C ARG A 30 4.08 12.96 -5.11
N PRO A 31 2.96 12.22 -5.14
CA PRO A 31 2.55 11.45 -3.98
C PRO A 31 3.68 10.49 -3.56
N PRO A 32 3.81 10.19 -2.26
CA PRO A 32 4.86 9.30 -1.76
C PRO A 32 4.65 7.88 -2.28
N ASN A 33 5.73 7.11 -2.40
CA ASN A 33 5.62 5.68 -2.65
C ASN A 33 5.22 4.96 -1.36
N ILE A 34 4.21 4.09 -1.43
CA ILE A 34 3.73 3.32 -0.27
C ILE A 34 4.19 1.87 -0.42
N VAL A 35 4.97 1.39 0.54
CA VAL A 35 5.46 0.00 0.59
C VAL A 35 4.97 -0.65 1.88
N VAL A 36 4.17 -1.71 1.75
CA VAL A 36 3.67 -2.50 2.89
C VAL A 36 4.43 -3.82 2.94
N ILE A 37 5.19 -4.03 4.02
CA ILE A 37 5.91 -5.28 4.27
C ILE A 37 5.12 -6.06 5.32
N LEU A 38 4.56 -7.21 4.92
CA LEU A 38 3.86 -8.12 5.82
C LEU A 38 4.65 -9.42 5.97
N ALA A 39 5.28 -9.59 7.12
CA ALA A 39 5.94 -10.84 7.49
C ALA A 39 4.90 -11.95 7.77
N ASP A 40 5.29 -13.20 7.54
CA ASP A 40 4.46 -14.39 7.75
C ASP A 40 4.99 -15.13 8.98
N ASP A 41 4.12 -15.42 9.95
CA ASP A 41 4.43 -16.11 11.21
C ASP A 41 5.59 -15.52 12.05
N MET A 42 5.81 -14.20 11.94
CA MET A 42 6.77 -13.46 12.77
C MET A 42 6.18 -13.15 14.14
N GLY A 43 6.88 -13.54 15.20
CA GLY A 43 6.52 -13.24 16.58
C GLY A 43 6.98 -11.86 17.04
N TYR A 44 6.31 -11.33 18.05
CA TYR A 44 6.64 -10.03 18.67
C TYR A 44 8.10 -9.96 19.16
N GLY A 45 8.62 -11.09 19.65
CA GLY A 45 9.97 -11.18 20.22
C GLY A 45 11.10 -11.41 19.21
N ASP A 46 10.80 -11.52 17.91
CA ASP A 46 11.80 -11.91 16.90
C ASP A 46 12.70 -10.73 16.50
N VAL A 47 12.17 -9.51 16.47
CA VAL A 47 12.90 -8.32 16.04
C VAL A 47 13.71 -7.73 17.19
N GLN A 48 15.01 -7.54 17.01
CA GLN A 48 15.91 -7.04 18.07
C GLN A 48 15.56 -5.64 18.57
N ALA A 49 15.03 -4.78 17.70
CA ALA A 49 14.54 -3.45 18.07
C ALA A 49 13.39 -3.47 19.09
N ILE A 50 12.59 -4.54 19.10
CA ILE A 50 11.49 -4.75 20.06
C ILE A 50 11.95 -5.59 21.25
N ASN A 51 12.73 -6.63 21.01
CA ASN A 51 13.28 -7.52 22.03
C ASN A 51 14.82 -7.55 21.95
N ARG A 52 15.48 -6.82 22.86
CA ARG A 52 16.96 -6.78 22.93
C ARG A 52 17.61 -8.15 23.17
N ASN A 53 16.87 -9.12 23.72
CA ASN A 53 17.34 -10.48 23.96
C ASN A 53 17.07 -11.41 22.77
N SER A 54 16.51 -10.91 21.65
CA SER A 54 16.32 -11.71 20.45
C SER A 54 17.65 -12.23 19.92
N ARG A 55 17.72 -13.54 19.68
CA ARG A 55 18.89 -14.21 19.12
C ARG A 55 18.97 -14.09 17.59
N ILE A 56 17.94 -13.56 16.95
CA ILE A 56 17.85 -13.42 15.48
C ILE A 56 18.44 -12.06 15.10
N PRO A 57 19.55 -12.01 14.33
CA PRO A 57 20.09 -10.74 13.86
C PRO A 57 19.13 -10.08 12.86
N THR A 58 18.65 -8.87 13.16
CA THR A 58 17.72 -8.11 12.29
C THR A 58 18.26 -6.72 11.92
N PRO A 59 19.49 -6.59 11.38
CA PRO A 59 20.17 -5.29 11.24
C PRO A 59 19.39 -4.27 10.39
N HIS A 60 18.69 -4.73 9.34
CA HIS A 60 17.90 -3.83 8.49
C HIS A 60 16.59 -3.39 9.14
N LEU A 61 15.95 -4.24 9.95
CA LEU A 61 14.77 -3.86 10.72
C LEU A 61 15.15 -2.93 11.88
N ASN A 62 16.31 -3.16 12.51
CA ASN A 62 16.85 -2.28 13.54
C ASN A 62 17.05 -0.87 12.98
N ARG A 63 17.72 -0.76 11.82
CA ARG A 63 17.89 0.53 11.13
C ARG A 63 16.55 1.19 10.78
N LEU A 64 15.55 0.41 10.35
CA LEU A 64 14.22 0.95 10.03
C LEU A 64 13.52 1.49 11.29
N ALA A 65 13.64 0.79 12.42
CA ALA A 65 13.11 1.23 13.70
C ALA A 65 13.78 2.51 14.21
N ASP A 66 15.12 2.61 14.08
CA ASP A 66 15.89 3.78 14.49
C ASP A 66 15.60 5.03 13.64
N GLN A 67 15.21 4.85 12.37
CA GLN A 67 14.91 5.91 11.42
C GLN A 67 13.41 6.22 11.30
N GLY A 68 12.57 5.57 12.11
CA GLY A 68 11.12 5.60 11.95
C GLY A 68 10.38 5.55 13.27
N VAL A 69 9.15 5.03 13.21
CA VAL A 69 8.28 4.85 14.37
C VAL A 69 8.08 3.36 14.59
N SER A 70 8.22 2.94 15.84
CA SER A 70 7.94 1.58 16.29
C SER A 70 6.74 1.57 17.21
N PHE A 71 5.84 0.61 17.01
CA PHE A 71 4.68 0.39 17.87
C PHE A 71 4.96 -0.79 18.80
N THR A 72 4.87 -0.57 20.11
CA THR A 72 5.00 -1.64 21.11
C THR A 72 3.69 -2.37 21.37
N ASP A 73 2.57 -1.80 20.91
CA ASP A 73 1.22 -2.34 21.04
C ASP A 73 0.49 -2.25 19.68
N ALA A 74 0.65 -3.28 18.86
CA ALA A 74 0.03 -3.40 17.54
C ALA A 74 -0.52 -4.80 17.37
N HIS A 75 -1.77 -4.91 16.91
CA HIS A 75 -2.50 -6.17 16.87
C HIS A 75 -3.03 -6.51 15.48
N THR A 76 -3.07 -7.80 15.18
CA THR A 76 -3.82 -8.35 14.05
C THR A 76 -5.24 -8.72 14.49
N PRO A 77 -6.24 -8.70 13.58
CA PRO A 77 -7.60 -9.12 13.92
C PRO A 77 -7.73 -10.63 14.16
N SER A 78 -6.66 -11.41 13.91
CA SER A 78 -6.63 -12.86 14.08
C SER A 78 -5.18 -13.36 14.16
N ALA A 79 -4.98 -14.53 14.77
CA ALA A 79 -3.69 -15.20 14.88
C ALA A 79 -3.33 -16.07 13.66
N VAL A 80 -4.13 -16.06 12.58
CA VAL A 80 -3.87 -16.88 11.38
C VAL A 80 -3.89 -16.05 10.08
N CYS A 81 -3.22 -16.57 9.05
CA CYS A 81 -2.85 -15.80 7.85
C CYS A 81 -4.02 -15.17 7.07
N THR A 82 -4.99 -15.99 6.63
CA THR A 82 -6.12 -15.55 5.78
C THR A 82 -6.92 -14.40 6.41
N PRO A 83 -7.42 -14.49 7.65
CA PRO A 83 -8.16 -13.38 8.27
C PRO A 83 -7.32 -12.12 8.49
N THR A 84 -6.04 -12.24 8.83
CA THR A 84 -5.14 -11.08 8.95
C THR A 84 -4.98 -10.35 7.61
N ARG A 85 -4.74 -11.09 6.52
CA ARG A 85 -4.61 -10.53 5.16
C ARG A 85 -5.93 -9.90 4.68
N TYR A 86 -7.07 -10.51 5.01
CA TYR A 86 -8.38 -9.93 4.71
C TYR A 86 -8.55 -8.59 5.41
N GLY A 87 -8.24 -8.53 6.71
CA GLY A 87 -8.35 -7.30 7.49
C GLY A 87 -7.43 -6.19 6.97
N LEU A 88 -6.17 -6.52 6.68
CA LEU A 88 -5.21 -5.57 6.13
C LEU A 88 -5.68 -4.96 4.81
N LEU A 89 -6.15 -5.79 3.87
CA LEU A 89 -6.50 -5.31 2.53
C LEU A 89 -7.84 -4.58 2.49
N THR A 90 -8.81 -5.00 3.30
CA THR A 90 -10.18 -4.47 3.23
C THR A 90 -10.48 -3.40 4.29
N GLY A 91 -9.63 -3.25 5.32
CA GLY A 91 -9.90 -2.40 6.47
C GLY A 91 -11.08 -2.88 7.34
N ARG A 92 -11.51 -4.14 7.19
CA ARG A 92 -12.66 -4.71 7.90
C ARG A 92 -12.23 -5.87 8.79
N TYR A 93 -12.86 -5.98 9.95
CA TYR A 93 -12.72 -7.17 10.78
C TYR A 93 -13.07 -8.45 10.03
N CYS A 94 -12.23 -9.47 10.18
CA CYS A 94 -12.29 -10.71 9.41
C CYS A 94 -13.58 -11.52 9.61
N TRP A 95 -14.24 -11.40 10.76
CA TRP A 95 -15.53 -12.05 11.03
C TRP A 95 -16.68 -11.56 10.11
N ARG A 96 -16.49 -10.41 9.44
CA ARG A 96 -17.42 -9.90 8.42
C ARG A 96 -17.27 -10.61 7.07
N SER A 97 -16.19 -11.37 6.86
CA SER A 97 -16.04 -12.23 5.69
C SER A 97 -16.90 -13.50 5.80
N ARG A 98 -17.03 -14.25 4.70
CA ARG A 98 -17.70 -15.56 4.71
C ARG A 98 -16.94 -16.65 5.47
N LEU A 99 -15.63 -16.51 5.67
CA LEU A 99 -14.82 -17.52 6.37
C LEU A 99 -14.91 -17.29 7.89
N LYS A 100 -15.41 -18.29 8.62
CA LYS A 100 -15.63 -18.19 10.07
C LYS A 100 -14.55 -18.85 10.93
N SER A 101 -13.72 -19.71 10.32
CA SER A 101 -12.64 -20.41 11.00
C SER A 101 -11.57 -20.88 10.02
N GLY A 102 -10.33 -21.00 10.48
CA GLY A 102 -9.22 -21.55 9.72
C GLY A 102 -8.69 -20.61 8.63
N VAL A 103 -8.09 -21.22 7.60
CA VAL A 103 -7.44 -20.54 6.47
C VAL A 103 -7.90 -21.15 5.15
N LEU A 104 -7.84 -20.37 4.08
CA LEU A 104 -8.11 -20.88 2.72
C LEU A 104 -6.86 -21.54 2.14
N ASN A 105 -7.03 -22.49 1.23
CA ASN A 105 -5.93 -22.93 0.36
C ASN A 105 -6.05 -22.25 -1.03
N GLY A 106 -5.11 -22.53 -1.93
CA GLY A 106 -5.11 -21.96 -3.29
C GLY A 106 -6.31 -22.36 -4.16
N TYR A 107 -6.96 -23.48 -3.83
CA TYR A 107 -8.15 -23.99 -4.52
C TYR A 107 -9.45 -23.39 -3.95
N GLY A 108 -9.37 -22.65 -2.84
CA GLY A 108 -10.53 -21.98 -2.27
C GLY A 108 -10.97 -20.81 -3.16
N THR A 109 -12.28 -20.64 -3.27
CA THR A 109 -12.90 -19.45 -3.87
C THR A 109 -12.32 -18.17 -3.24
N PRO A 110 -12.11 -17.08 -4.00
CA PRO A 110 -11.70 -15.79 -3.45
C PRO A 110 -12.55 -15.40 -2.24
N LEU A 111 -11.87 -14.85 -1.22
CA LEU A 111 -12.52 -14.44 0.03
C LEU A 111 -13.02 -13.00 -0.02
N ILE A 112 -12.31 -12.14 -0.75
CA ILE A 112 -12.69 -10.74 -0.95
C ILE A 112 -13.76 -10.70 -2.02
N GLU A 113 -14.88 -10.03 -1.73
CA GLU A 113 -15.99 -9.92 -2.66
C GLU A 113 -15.59 -9.07 -3.90
N PRO A 114 -16.09 -9.35 -5.11
CA PRO A 114 -15.65 -8.66 -6.33
C PRO A 114 -15.80 -7.13 -6.31
N ASP A 115 -16.80 -6.62 -5.59
CA ASP A 115 -17.12 -5.20 -5.44
C ASP A 115 -16.49 -4.57 -4.18
N ARG A 116 -15.77 -5.35 -3.36
CA ARG A 116 -15.14 -4.89 -2.12
C ARG A 116 -13.92 -4.02 -2.44
N PRO A 117 -13.89 -2.74 -2.03
CA PRO A 117 -12.69 -1.94 -2.12
C PRO A 117 -11.59 -2.53 -1.23
N THR A 118 -10.37 -2.51 -1.74
CA THR A 118 -9.15 -2.81 -1.00
C THR A 118 -8.27 -1.57 -0.94
N ILE A 119 -7.26 -1.57 -0.07
CA ILE A 119 -6.22 -0.53 -0.07
C ILE A 119 -5.59 -0.36 -1.46
N ALA A 120 -5.40 -1.46 -2.21
CA ALA A 120 -4.86 -1.41 -3.56
C ALA A 120 -5.83 -0.74 -4.55
N SER A 121 -7.11 -1.13 -4.57
CA SER A 121 -8.08 -0.49 -5.48
C SER A 121 -8.30 0.99 -5.13
N PHE A 122 -8.28 1.33 -3.85
CA PHE A 122 -8.36 2.71 -3.36
C PHE A 122 -7.15 3.54 -3.82
N LEU A 123 -5.92 3.05 -3.61
CA LEU A 123 -4.73 3.76 -4.06
C LEU A 123 -4.69 3.87 -5.60
N LYS A 124 -5.10 2.81 -6.31
CA LYS A 124 -5.18 2.82 -7.77
C LYS A 124 -6.15 3.89 -8.29
N SER A 125 -7.29 4.11 -7.64
CA SER A 125 -8.22 5.19 -8.02
C SER A 125 -7.67 6.59 -7.76
N HIS A 126 -6.57 6.72 -7.01
CA HIS A 126 -5.86 7.97 -6.73
C HIS A 126 -4.54 8.08 -7.52
N GLY A 127 -4.40 7.32 -8.62
CA GLY A 127 -3.27 7.44 -9.53
C GLY A 127 -2.01 6.65 -9.14
N TYR A 128 -2.09 5.79 -8.12
CA TYR A 128 -0.98 4.90 -7.76
C TYR A 128 -0.91 3.67 -8.66
N HIS A 129 0.30 3.23 -8.96
CA HIS A 129 0.54 1.89 -9.46
C HIS A 129 0.61 0.92 -8.28
N THR A 130 -0.20 -0.15 -8.33
CA THR A 130 -0.31 -1.11 -7.23
C THR A 130 0.10 -2.50 -7.68
N GLY A 131 0.84 -3.21 -6.83
CA GLY A 131 1.25 -4.60 -7.06
C GLY A 131 1.47 -5.33 -5.76
N ILE A 132 1.56 -6.66 -5.84
CA ILE A 132 1.87 -7.55 -4.71
C ILE A 132 2.96 -8.52 -5.14
N VAL A 133 3.89 -8.81 -4.23
CA VAL A 133 4.88 -9.86 -4.37
C VAL A 133 4.80 -10.77 -3.14
N GLY A 134 4.77 -12.09 -3.37
CA GLY A 134 4.74 -13.09 -2.31
C GLY A 134 3.35 -13.70 -2.06
N LYS A 135 3.03 -13.94 -0.79
CA LYS A 135 1.89 -14.78 -0.38
C LYS A 135 0.56 -14.03 -0.45
N TRP A 136 -0.42 -14.59 -1.17
CA TRP A 136 -1.79 -14.06 -1.23
C TRP A 136 -2.70 -14.60 -0.12
N HIS A 137 -2.93 -15.92 -0.10
CA HIS A 137 -3.67 -16.65 0.95
C HIS A 137 -5.13 -16.18 1.21
N LEU A 138 -5.80 -15.64 0.18
CA LEU A 138 -7.19 -15.19 0.21
C LEU A 138 -8.07 -15.90 -0.83
N GLY A 139 -7.66 -17.09 -1.27
CA GLY A 139 -8.33 -17.85 -2.34
C GLY A 139 -7.96 -17.35 -3.73
N LEU A 140 -7.84 -18.28 -4.67
CA LEU A 140 -7.48 -18.02 -6.08
C LEU A 140 -8.34 -18.82 -7.06
N ASP A 141 -9.23 -19.68 -6.57
CA ASP A 141 -10.02 -20.61 -7.38
C ASP A 141 -9.18 -21.43 -8.36
N PHE A 142 -7.98 -21.84 -7.94
CA PHE A 142 -7.13 -22.65 -8.80
C PHE A 142 -7.81 -23.99 -9.08
N THR A 143 -7.72 -24.44 -10.33
CA THR A 143 -8.18 -25.77 -10.72
C THR A 143 -7.12 -26.80 -10.37
N ARG A 144 -7.50 -27.91 -9.72
CA ARG A 144 -6.62 -29.08 -9.65
C ARG A 144 -6.55 -29.72 -11.02
N LEU A 145 -5.34 -29.85 -11.56
CA LEU A 145 -5.13 -30.75 -12.68
C LEU A 145 -5.42 -32.18 -12.23
N PRO A 146 -6.12 -32.98 -13.06
CA PRO A 146 -6.34 -34.39 -12.75
C PRO A 146 -4.98 -35.09 -12.60
N LEU A 147 -4.78 -35.74 -11.45
CA LEU A 147 -3.60 -36.56 -11.23
C LEU A 147 -3.83 -37.93 -11.90
N PRO A 148 -2.85 -38.47 -12.65
CA PRO A 148 -2.98 -39.81 -13.23
C PRO A 148 -3.32 -40.83 -12.15
N GLY A 149 -4.42 -41.55 -12.30
CA GLY A 149 -4.80 -42.65 -11.42
C GLY A 149 -5.46 -42.28 -10.08
N LYS A 150 -5.87 -41.02 -9.85
CA LYS A 150 -6.73 -40.66 -8.70
C LYS A 150 -8.05 -40.07 -9.20
N PRO A 151 -9.21 -40.59 -8.77
CA PRO A 151 -10.50 -39.98 -9.11
C PRO A 151 -10.59 -38.57 -8.51
N SER A 152 -11.25 -37.69 -9.25
CA SER A 152 -11.51 -36.28 -8.94
C SER A 152 -12.39 -36.10 -7.70
#